data_AF-A0A1W9VAD1-F1
#
_entry.id   AF-A0A1W9VAD1-F1
#
_cell.length_a   1.000
_cell.length_b   1.000
_cell.length_c   1.000
_cell.angle_alpha   90.00
_cell.angle_beta   90.00
_cell.angle_gamma   90.00
#
_symmetry.space_group_name_H-M   'P 1'
#
loop_
_entity.id
_entity.type
_entity.pdbx_description
1 polymer ?
#
loop_
_entity_poly.entity_id
_entity_poly.type
_entity_poly.pdbx_seq_one_letter_code
_entity_poly.pdbx_strand_id
1 'polypeptide(L)'
;MRTGVFFVQIRKNYTKQRKDFFPYISAEYIKIAKNFQGDKDYPVLAVKDVTIIAEDESNIETSQFLVPTENQNFMWVQSEIFQYAGVTTKKK
;
A
#
# COMPACT_ATOMS: atom_id res chain seq x y z
N MET A 1 16.22 9.01 -15.18
CA MET A 1 14.93 8.89 -14.48
C MET A 1 14.97 9.79 -13.26
N ARG A 2 14.08 10.79 -13.15
CA ARG A 2 13.91 11.49 -11.86
C ARG A 2 13.14 10.54 -10.94
N THR A 3 13.83 9.90 -10.01
CA THR A 3 13.20 9.22 -8.87
C THR A 3 12.54 10.28 -8.00
N GLY A 4 11.28 10.60 -8.29
CA GLY A 4 10.47 11.50 -7.49
C GLY A 4 9.79 10.73 -6.36
N VAL A 5 9.81 11.28 -5.15
CA VAL A 5 8.94 10.79 -4.07
C VAL A 5 7.50 11.02 -4.51
N PHE A 6 6.69 9.96 -4.50
CA PHE A 6 5.26 10.05 -4.67
C PHE A 6 4.55 9.69 -3.38
N PHE A 7 3.31 10.15 -3.26
CA PHE A 7 2.50 10.00 -2.08
C PHE A 7 1.36 9.04 -2.35
N VAL A 8 1.01 8.31 -1.32
CA VAL A 8 -0.08 7.36 -1.33
C VAL A 8 -0.97 7.54 -0.11
N GLN A 9 -2.25 7.24 -0.27
CA GLN A 9 -3.22 7.20 0.82
C GLN A 9 -3.73 5.78 0.99
N ILE A 10 -4.18 5.43 2.18
CA ILE A 10 -4.82 4.14 2.36
C ILE A 10 -6.21 4.11 1.74
N ARG A 11 -6.58 2.99 1.12
CA ARG A 11 -7.91 2.81 0.55
C ARG A 11 -8.97 2.79 1.65
N LYS A 12 -9.92 3.74 1.59
CA LYS A 12 -10.99 3.92 2.60
C LYS A 12 -11.87 2.70 2.83
N ASN A 13 -12.05 1.85 1.83
CA ASN A 13 -12.90 0.67 1.91
C ASN A 13 -12.13 -0.58 1.44
N TYR A 14 -10.99 -0.84 2.08
CA TYR A 14 -10.11 -1.94 1.71
C TYR A 14 -10.81 -3.30 1.73
N THR A 15 -11.75 -3.55 2.64
CA THR A 15 -12.52 -4.81 2.67
C THR A 15 -13.31 -5.04 1.38
N LYS A 16 -13.98 -3.99 0.87
CA LYS A 16 -14.72 -4.06 -0.39
C LYS A 16 -13.76 -4.15 -1.58
N GLN A 17 -12.72 -3.33 -1.58
CA GLN A 17 -11.77 -3.28 -2.70
C GLN A 17 -10.87 -4.53 -2.79
N ARG A 18 -10.59 -5.21 -1.67
CA ARG A 18 -9.94 -6.52 -1.66
C ARG A 18 -10.82 -7.54 -2.39
N LYS A 19 -12.12 -7.59 -2.06
CA LYS A 19 -13.04 -8.51 -2.72
C LYS A 19 -13.19 -8.21 -4.21
N ASP A 20 -13.20 -6.93 -4.58
CA ASP A 20 -13.48 -6.48 -5.95
C ASP A 20 -12.23 -6.51 -6.85
N PHE A 21 -11.02 -6.29 -6.32
CA PHE A 21 -9.80 -6.12 -7.12
C PHE A 21 -8.65 -7.05 -6.74
N PHE A 22 -8.63 -7.57 -5.52
CA PHE A 22 -7.48 -8.33 -4.98
C PHE A 22 -7.90 -9.53 -4.13
N PRO A 23 -8.70 -10.47 -4.68
CA PRO A 23 -9.27 -11.57 -3.89
C PRO A 23 -8.19 -12.48 -3.28
N TYR A 24 -7.02 -12.54 -3.92
CA TYR A 24 -5.87 -13.37 -3.54
C TYR A 24 -5.00 -12.78 -2.43
N ILE A 25 -5.19 -11.52 -2.05
CA ILE A 25 -4.37 -10.86 -1.02
C ILE A 25 -4.86 -11.28 0.37
N SER A 26 -3.96 -11.56 1.32
CA SER A 26 -4.30 -12.04 2.67
C SER A 26 -5.19 -11.05 3.46
N ALA A 27 -6.06 -11.60 4.33
CA ALA A 27 -6.86 -10.80 5.25
C ALA A 27 -6.00 -10.03 6.27
N GLU A 28 -4.73 -10.42 6.46
CA GLU A 28 -3.80 -9.75 7.36
C GLU A 28 -3.47 -8.30 6.94
N TYR A 29 -3.61 -7.99 5.65
CA TYR A 29 -3.45 -6.61 5.16
C TYR A 29 -4.52 -5.66 5.70
N ILE A 30 -5.69 -6.17 6.13
CA ILE A 30 -6.71 -5.40 6.85
C ILE A 30 -6.18 -4.96 8.23
N LYS A 31 -5.34 -5.78 8.87
CA LYS A 31 -4.71 -5.41 10.16
C LYS A 31 -3.63 -4.36 9.93
N ILE A 32 -2.84 -4.52 8.87
CA ILE A 32 -1.81 -3.54 8.48
C ILE A 32 -2.43 -2.18 8.17
N ALA A 33 -3.59 -2.16 7.53
CA ALA A 33 -4.34 -0.94 7.23
C ALA A 33 -4.62 -0.07 8.46
N LYS A 34 -4.81 -0.67 9.63
CA LYS A 34 -5.06 0.05 10.89
C LYS A 34 -3.88 0.86 11.39
N ASN A 35 -2.67 0.62 10.86
CA ASN A 35 -1.47 1.39 11.21
C ASN A 35 -1.36 2.72 10.44
N PHE A 36 -2.34 3.02 9.58
CA PHE A 36 -2.39 4.21 8.73
C PHE A 36 -3.69 4.98 8.93
N GLN A 37 -3.63 6.31 8.82
CA GLN A 37 -4.76 7.22 8.82
C GLN A 37 -5.32 7.36 7.41
N GLY A 38 -6.65 7.26 7.28
CA GLY A 38 -7.40 7.24 6.02
C GLY A 38 -7.08 8.37 5.04
N ASP A 39 -7.04 9.59 5.55
CA ASP A 39 -6.92 10.82 4.74
C ASP A 39 -5.51 11.43 4.76
N LYS A 40 -4.52 10.68 5.26
CA LYS A 40 -3.14 11.15 5.36
C LYS A 40 -2.32 10.68 4.15
N ASP A 41 -1.56 11.61 3.58
CA ASP A 41 -0.60 11.34 2.53
C ASP A 41 0.68 10.74 3.12
N TYR A 42 1.03 9.54 2.69
CA TYR A 42 2.27 8.85 3.06
C TYR A 42 3.28 8.90 1.92
N PRO A 43 4.52 9.36 2.15
CA PRO A 43 5.56 9.28 1.15
C PRO A 43 5.97 7.83 0.92
N VAL A 44 6.09 7.43 -0.34
CA VAL A 44 6.73 6.16 -0.71
C VAL A 44 8.23 6.41 -0.82
N LEU A 45 8.98 5.79 0.09
CA LEU A 45 10.42 5.98 0.22
C LEU A 45 11.22 5.03 -0.67
N ALA A 46 10.68 3.83 -0.89
CA ALA A 46 11.25 2.82 -1.77
C ALA A 46 10.15 1.90 -2.30
N VAL A 47 10.40 1.33 -3.47
CA VAL A 47 9.55 0.32 -4.11
C VAL A 47 10.40 -0.93 -4.31
N LYS A 48 9.81 -2.09 -4.05
CA LYS A 48 10.41 -3.39 -4.40
C LYS A 48 9.38 -4.25 -5.10
N ASP A 49 9.81 -4.93 -6.15
CA ASP A 49 8.99 -5.92 -6.83
C ASP A 49 9.06 -7.24 -6.08
N VAL A 50 7.91 -7.89 -5.93
CA VAL A 50 7.78 -9.15 -5.21
C VAL A 50 6.80 -10.07 -5.93
N THR A 51 7.08 -11.36 -5.86
CA THR A 51 6.13 -12.39 -6.29
C THR A 51 5.50 -12.99 -5.03
N ILE A 52 4.18 -13.00 -4.96
CA ILE A 52 3.44 -13.72 -3.92
C ILE A 52 2.85 -14.99 -4.50
N ILE A 53 2.86 -16.05 -3.70
CA ILE A 53 2.14 -17.28 -4.00
C ILE A 53 0.78 -17.16 -3.34
N ALA A 54 -0.27 -17.10 -4.14
CA ALA A 54 -1.64 -17.03 -3.66
C ALA A 54 -2.13 -18.38 -3.12
N GLU A 55 -3.28 -18.38 -2.44
CA GLU A 55 -3.89 -19.59 -1.88
C GLU A 55 -4.28 -20.62 -2.97
N ASP A 56 -4.48 -20.17 -4.21
CA ASP A 56 -4.75 -21.02 -5.37
C ASP A 56 -3.47 -21.46 -6.10
N GLU A 57 -2.31 -21.34 -5.44
CA GLU A 57 -0.97 -21.66 -5.95
C GLU A 57 -0.54 -20.82 -7.17
N SER A 58 -1.29 -19.78 -7.52
CA SER A 58 -0.89 -18.86 -8.58
C SER A 58 0.23 -17.94 -8.12
N ASN A 59 1.18 -17.69 -9.03
CA ASN A 59 2.22 -16.68 -8.84
C ASN A 59 1.67 -15.32 -9.26
N ILE A 60 1.60 -14.40 -8.31
CA ILE A 60 1.13 -13.03 -8.55
C ILE A 60 2.33 -12.09 -8.41
N GLU A 61 2.64 -11.40 -9.49
CA GLU A 61 3.62 -10.32 -9.48
C GLU A 61 2.97 -9.05 -8.91
N THR A 62 3.62 -8.46 -7.91
CA THR A 62 3.17 -7.25 -7.20
C THR A 62 4.38 -6.45 -6.74
N SER A 63 4.14 -5.32 -6.08
CA SER A 63 5.17 -4.50 -5.47
C SER A 63 4.82 -4.18 -4.02
N GLN A 64 5.85 -3.93 -3.22
CA GLN A 64 5.72 -3.39 -1.87
C GLN A 64 6.31 -1.98 -1.82
N PHE A 65 5.65 -1.11 -1.07
CA PHE A 65 6.08 0.25 -0.76
C PHE A 65 6.66 0.30 0.65
N LEU A 66 7.81 0.96 0.80
CA LEU A 66 8.33 1.36 2.10
C LEU A 66 7.68 2.67 2.50
N VAL A 67 6.86 2.64 3.54
CA VAL A 67 6.09 3.79 4.01
C VAL A 67 6.29 4.01 5.52
N PRO A 68 6.30 5.27 5.99
CA PRO A 68 6.26 5.56 7.41
C PRO A 68 4.88 5.22 7.99
N THR A 69 4.85 4.78 9.24
CA THR A 69 3.64 4.44 9.99
C THR A 69 3.36 5.48 11.07
N GLU A 70 2.16 5.47 11.65
CA GLU A 70 1.84 6.37 12.77
C GLU A 70 2.72 6.13 14.00
N ASN A 71 3.24 4.91 14.16
CA ASN A 71 4.08 4.53 15.30
C ASN A 71 5.57 4.88 15.10
N GLN A 72 5.89 5.84 14.22
CA GLN A 72 7.25 6.30 13.88
C GLN A 72 8.20 5.20 13.35
N ASN A 73 7.66 4.06 12.93
CA ASN A 73 8.40 3.00 12.26
C ASN A 73 8.16 3.03 10.74
N PHE A 74 9.01 2.33 9.98
CA PHE A 74 8.82 2.10 8.56
C PHE A 74 8.37 0.67 8.31
N MET A 75 7.46 0.48 7.36
CA MET A 75 6.94 -0.84 7.02
C MET A 75 6.95 -1.04 5.51
N TRP A 76 7.33 -2.24 5.09
CA TRP A 76 7.08 -2.71 3.73
C TRP A 76 5.65 -3.22 3.65
N VAL A 77 4.85 -2.63 2.77
CA VAL A 77 3.46 -2.99 2.63
C VAL A 77 3.10 -3.14 1.17
N GLN A 78 2.24 -4.11 0.84
CA GLN A 78 1.75 -4.32 -0.52
C GLN A 78 1.12 -3.05 -1.09
N SER A 79 1.51 -2.70 -2.30
CA SER A 79 1.09 -1.48 -2.99
C SER A 79 -0.43 -1.36 -3.12
N GLU A 80 -1.12 -2.48 -3.19
CA GLU A 80 -2.55 -2.64 -3.41
C GLU A 80 -3.40 -2.11 -2.26
N ILE A 81 -2.85 -2.00 -1.05
CA ILE A 81 -3.58 -1.38 0.07
C ILE A 81 -3.74 0.14 -0.13
N PHE A 82 -2.92 0.72 -1.00
CA PHE A 82 -2.84 2.14 -1.20
C PHE A 82 -3.50 2.59 -2.51
N GLN A 83 -3.91 3.86 -2.51
CA GLN A 83 -4.28 4.62 -3.69
C GLN A 83 -3.26 5.74 -3.90
N TYR A 84 -2.93 6.03 -5.15
CA TYR A 84 -2.03 7.12 -5.50
C TYR A 84 -2.63 8.48 -5.10
N ALA A 85 -1.86 9.29 -4.38
CA ALA A 85 -2.28 10.59 -3.85
C ALA A 85 -1.62 11.78 -4.57
N GLY A 86 -0.52 11.56 -5.30
CA GLY A 86 0.16 12.60 -6.09
C GLY A 86 1.68 12.57 -5.97
N VAL A 87 2.34 13.54 -6.58
CA VAL A 87 3.81 13.77 -6.48
C VAL A 87 4.17 14.90 -5.50
N THR A 88 3.18 15.57 -4.93
CA THR A 88 3.35 16.68 -3.98
C THR A 88 2.31 16.57 -2.87
N THR A 89 2.68 16.82 -1.62
CA THR A 89 1.71 16.97 -0.55
C THR A 89 0.97 18.29 -0.77
N LYS A 90 -0.35 18.23 -0.96
CA LYS A 90 -1.15 19.45 -0.94
C LYS A 90 -1.21 19.95 0.50
N LYS A 91 -0.29 20.84 0.87
CA LYS A 91 -0.49 21.73 2.02
C LYS A 91 -1.68 22.65 1.68
N LYS A 92 -2.76 22.53 2.42
CA LYS A 92 -3.71 23.63 2.65
C LYS A 92 -3.52 24.11 4.08
#